data_AF-J7G2P4-F1
#
_entry.id   AF-J7G2P4-F1
#
_cell.length_a   1.000
_cell.length_b   1.000
_cell.length_c   1.000
_cell.angle_alpha   90.00
_cell.angle_beta   90.00
_cell.angle_gamma   90.00
#
_symmetry.space_group_name_H-M   'P 1'
#
loop_
_entity.id
_entity.type
_entity.pdbx_description
1 polymer ?
#
loop_
_entity_poly.entity_id
_entity_poly.type
_entity_poly.pdbx_seq_one_letter_code
_entity_poly.pdbx_strand_id
1 'polypeptide(L)'
;DGKWGEHELDYLLFTVRDVNVHPNPDEVADIKYVNQEELKELLRKADAGEEGLKLSPWFRLVVDNFLFKWWDHVEKNTIKEAADMKTIHRLT
;
A
#
# COMPACT_ATOMS: atom_id res chain seq x y z
N ASP A 1 22.46 1.98 -11.97
CA ASP A 1 23.70 1.20 -11.71
C ASP A 1 23.49 0.08 -10.67
N GLY A 2 22.25 -0.29 -10.31
CA GLY A 2 21.95 -1.51 -9.54
C GLY A 2 22.51 -1.53 -8.11
N LYS A 3 22.89 -0.37 -7.56
CA LYS A 3 23.58 -0.29 -6.26
C LYS A 3 22.66 -0.44 -5.05
N TRP A 4 21.37 -0.22 -5.23
CA TRP A 4 20.39 -0.15 -4.14
C TRP A 4 19.17 -1.00 -4.48
N GLY A 5 18.63 -1.66 -3.45
CA GLY A 5 17.44 -2.49 -3.50
C GLY A 5 17.01 -2.88 -2.09
N GLU A 6 15.87 -3.54 -1.99
CA GLU A 6 15.26 -3.98 -0.74
C GLU A 6 15.28 -5.52 -0.68
N HIS A 7 15.51 -6.09 0.51
CA HIS A 7 15.39 -7.53 0.78
C HIS A 7 14.94 -7.72 2.23
N GLU A 8 13.63 -7.88 2.42
CA GLU A 8 12.99 -7.67 3.71
C GLU A 8 12.02 -8.79 4.07
N LEU A 9 11.82 -8.97 5.37
CA LEU A 9 10.63 -9.59 5.93
C LEU A 9 9.78 -8.45 6.51
N ASP A 10 8.77 -8.04 5.77
CA ASP A 10 7.97 -6.87 6.11
C ASP A 10 6.67 -7.25 6.83
N TYR A 11 6.30 -6.46 7.83
CA TYR A 11 5.06 -6.61 8.60
C TYR A 11 4.03 -5.61 8.08
N LEU A 12 2.95 -6.13 7.49
CA LEU A 12 1.86 -5.29 7.01
C LEU A 12 0.91 -4.94 8.17
N LEU A 13 0.96 -3.68 8.60
CA LEU A 13 0.21 -3.15 9.74
C LEU A 13 -0.98 -2.29 9.26
N PHE A 14 -2.12 -2.39 9.95
CA PHE A 14 -3.33 -1.62 9.64
C PHE A 14 -3.75 -0.71 10.80
N THR A 15 -4.28 0.46 10.45
CA THR A 15 -4.89 1.40 11.39
C THR A 15 -6.12 2.06 10.76
N VAL A 16 -7.23 2.12 11.51
CA VAL A 16 -8.48 2.75 11.08
C VAL A 16 -8.88 3.76 12.14
N ARG A 17 -8.49 5.02 11.92
CA ARG A 17 -8.74 6.15 12.82
C ARG A 17 -8.40 7.46 12.13
N ASP A 18 -9.00 8.53 12.60
CA ASP A 18 -8.56 9.88 12.25
C ASP A 18 -7.22 10.20 12.92
N VAL A 19 -6.36 10.88 12.17
CA VAL A 19 -5.04 11.33 12.63
C VAL A 19 -4.78 12.73 12.10
N ASN A 20 -4.03 13.52 12.87
CA ASN A 20 -3.50 14.79 12.39
C ASN A 20 -2.23 14.51 11.59
N VAL A 21 -2.17 14.94 10.33
CA VAL A 21 -1.04 14.66 9.44
C VAL A 21 -0.08 15.84 9.41
N HIS A 22 1.17 15.61 9.84
CA HIS A 22 2.25 16.60 9.83
C HIS A 22 3.53 15.91 9.30
N PRO A 23 3.69 15.77 7.98
CA PRO A 23 4.78 15.02 7.39
C PRO A 23 6.12 15.77 7.51
N ASN A 24 7.22 15.04 7.64
CA ASN A 24 8.57 15.60 7.49
C ASN A 24 8.85 15.81 5.99
N PRO A 25 9.08 17.05 5.50
CA PRO A 25 9.30 17.31 4.08
C PRO A 25 10.57 16.67 3.51
N ASP A 26 11.55 16.32 4.35
CA ASP A 26 12.75 15.60 3.89
C ASP A 26 12.46 14.13 3.55
N GLU A 27 11.35 13.57 4.05
CA GLU A 27 10.98 12.15 3.90
C GLU A 27 9.73 11.96 3.03
N VAL A 28 8.77 12.90 3.08
CA VAL A 28 7.46 12.78 2.42
C VAL A 28 7.22 14.03 1.57
N ALA A 29 7.17 13.84 0.25
CA ALA A 29 6.96 14.93 -0.70
C ALA A 29 5.50 15.40 -0.80
N ASP A 30 4.53 14.48 -0.69
CA ASP A 30 3.10 14.78 -0.76
C ASP A 30 2.26 13.68 -0.09
N ILE A 31 1.00 13.97 0.24
CA ILE A 31 0.05 13.05 0.86
C ILE A 31 -1.30 13.12 0.15
N LYS A 32 -1.98 11.97 0.05
CA LYS A 32 -3.35 11.92 -0.47
C LYS A 32 -4.15 10.81 0.22
N TYR A 33 -5.31 11.15 0.76
CA TYR A 33 -6.33 10.17 1.12
C TYR A 33 -7.10 9.78 -0.13
N VAL A 34 -7.34 8.48 -0.31
CA VAL A 34 -8.05 7.94 -1.47
C VAL A 34 -9.08 6.92 -1.05
N ASN A 35 -10.18 6.87 -1.78
CA ASN A 35 -11.08 5.73 -1.77
C ASN A 35 -10.59 4.62 -2.73
N GLN A 36 -11.30 3.47 -2.76
CA GLN A 36 -10.91 2.33 -3.60
C GLN A 36 -10.85 2.67 -5.10
N GLU A 37 -11.79 3.47 -5.62
CA GLU A 37 -11.84 3.81 -7.04
C GLU A 37 -10.72 4.79 -7.42
N GLU A 38 -10.44 5.77 -6.55
CA GLU A 38 -9.30 6.68 -6.72
C GLU A 38 -7.96 5.93 -6.68
N LEU A 39 -7.83 4.90 -5.84
CA LEU A 39 -6.63 4.04 -5.83
C LEU A 39 -6.51 3.24 -7.13
N LYS A 40 -7.60 2.66 -7.64
CA LYS A 40 -7.60 1.95 -8.93
C LYS A 40 -7.17 2.87 -10.08
N GLU A 41 -7.65 4.11 -10.08
CA GLU A 41 -7.25 5.09 -11.09
C GLU A 41 -5.77 5.48 -10.94
N LEU A 42 -5.26 5.65 -9.71
CA LEU A 42 -3.83 5.90 -9.48
C LEU A 42 -2.96 4.76 -9.99
N LEU A 43 -3.37 3.51 -9.78
CA LEU A 43 -2.69 2.32 -10.30
C LEU A 43 -2.68 2.33 -11.83
N ARG A 44 -3.83 2.61 -12.46
CA ARG A 44 -3.95 2.72 -13.93
C ARG A 44 -3.02 3.79 -14.49
N LYS A 45 -3.00 4.98 -13.87
CA LYS A 45 -2.13 6.09 -14.29
C LYS A 45 -0.66 5.74 -14.15
N ALA A 46 -0.26 5.12 -13.05
CA ALA A 46 1.11 4.67 -12.83
C ALA A 46 1.54 3.64 -13.88
N ASP A 47 0.68 2.68 -14.21
CA ASP A 47 0.95 1.67 -15.25
C ASP A 47 1.06 2.29 -16.65
N ALA A 48 0.27 3.32 -16.92
CA ALA A 48 0.31 4.08 -18.18
C ALA A 48 1.48 5.09 -18.24
N GLY A 49 2.24 5.26 -17.15
CA GLY A 49 3.31 6.26 -17.06
C GLY A 49 2.80 7.70 -17.08
N GLU A 50 1.52 7.91 -16.74
CA GLU A 50 0.88 9.21 -16.70
C GLU A 50 1.36 10.01 -15.48
N GLU A 51 1.45 11.35 -15.63
CA GLU A 51 1.73 12.30 -14.54
C GLU A 51 3.07 12.05 -13.79
N GLY A 52 3.96 11.22 -14.34
CA GLY A 52 5.21 10.84 -13.69
C GLY A 52 5.01 9.99 -12.43
N LEU A 53 3.81 9.44 -12.22
CA LEU A 53 3.49 8.61 -11.06
C LEU A 53 4.30 7.32 -11.10
N LYS A 54 4.94 7.01 -9.98
CA LYS A 54 5.67 5.77 -9.75
C LYS A 54 5.22 5.16 -8.45
N LEU A 55 5.00 3.85 -8.47
CA LEU A 55 4.68 3.06 -7.28
C LEU A 55 5.91 2.25 -6.89
N SER A 56 6.11 2.07 -5.58
CA SER A 56 7.14 1.14 -5.12
C SER A 56 6.78 -0.29 -5.54
N PRO A 57 7.77 -1.14 -5.87
CA PRO A 57 7.51 -2.53 -6.22
C PRO A 57 6.74 -3.29 -5.13
N TRP A 58 7.09 -3.10 -3.86
CA TRP A 58 6.42 -3.77 -2.74
C TRP A 58 4.94 -3.37 -2.65
N PHE A 59 4.61 -2.09 -2.85
CA PHE A 59 3.24 -1.61 -2.75
C PHE A 59 2.40 -2.24 -3.86
N ARG A 60 2.95 -2.37 -5.06
CA ARG A 60 2.25 -3.04 -6.16
C ARG A 60 1.97 -4.51 -5.85
N LEU A 61 2.95 -5.23 -5.31
CA LEU A 61 2.76 -6.62 -4.89
C LEU A 61 1.66 -6.76 -3.83
N VAL A 62 1.59 -5.83 -2.87
CA VAL A 62 0.53 -5.82 -1.85
C VAL A 62 -0.84 -5.55 -2.46
N VAL A 63 -0.94 -4.57 -3.34
CA VAL A 63 -2.19 -4.23 -4.06
C VAL A 63 -2.73 -5.41 -4.83
N ASP A 64 -1.89 -6.03 -5.66
CA ASP A 64 -2.32 -7.07 -6.60
C ASP A 64 -2.73 -8.37 -5.89
N ASN A 65 -2.16 -8.66 -4.72
CA ASN A 65 -2.40 -9.91 -4.01
C ASN A 65 -3.42 -9.81 -2.87
N PHE A 66 -3.47 -8.67 -2.17
CA PHE A 66 -4.11 -8.62 -0.85
C PHE A 66 -4.97 -7.39 -0.58
N LEU A 67 -4.55 -6.19 -1.00
CA LEU A 67 -5.09 -4.94 -0.46
C LEU A 67 -6.61 -4.82 -0.56
N PHE A 68 -7.19 -5.13 -1.72
CA PHE A 68 -8.64 -5.00 -1.91
C PHE A 68 -9.45 -5.98 -1.04
N LYS A 69 -8.92 -7.19 -0.80
CA LYS A 69 -9.55 -8.14 0.13
C LYS A 69 -9.52 -7.62 1.57
N TRP A 70 -8.39 -7.03 1.99
CA TRP A 70 -8.27 -6.40 3.31
C TRP A 70 -9.17 -5.18 3.45
N TRP A 71 -9.31 -4.39 2.38
CA TRP A 71 -10.22 -3.25 2.34
C TRP A 71 -11.67 -3.68 2.58
N ASP A 72 -12.13 -4.77 1.96
CA ASP A 72 -13.46 -5.34 2.22
C ASP A 72 -13.66 -5.71 3.71
N HIS A 73 -12.61 -6.23 4.36
CA HIS A 73 -12.64 -6.51 5.79
C HIS A 73 -12.69 -5.23 6.65
N VAL A 74 -12.04 -4.14 6.22
CA VAL A 74 -12.16 -2.83 6.88
C VAL A 74 -13.61 -2.33 6.80
N GLU A 75 -14.23 -2.36 5.61
CA GLU A 75 -15.60 -1.89 5.41
C GLU A 75 -16.63 -2.71 6.19
N LYS A 76 -16.39 -4.02 6.33
CA LYS A 76 -17.23 -4.92 7.14
C LYS A 76 -16.92 -4.88 8.64
N ASN A 77 -15.91 -4.11 9.05
CA ASN A 77 -15.40 -4.07 10.42
C ASN A 77 -14.92 -5.45 10.95
N THR A 78 -14.33 -6.25 10.06
CA THR A 78 -13.80 -7.60 10.34
C THR A 78 -12.30 -7.72 10.06
N ILE A 79 -11.54 -6.61 10.06
CA ILE A 79 -10.09 -6.59 9.75
C ILE A 79 -9.24 -7.57 10.58
N LYS A 80 -9.68 -7.92 11.80
CA LYS A 80 -9.00 -8.92 12.63
C LYS A 80 -8.99 -10.32 12.02
N GLU A 81 -9.95 -10.65 11.17
CA GLU A 81 -10.03 -11.94 10.48
C GLU A 81 -9.01 -12.06 9.34
N ALA A 82 -8.54 -10.94 8.81
CA ALA A 82 -7.51 -10.90 7.78
C ALA A 82 -6.08 -11.11 8.33
N ALA A 83 -5.90 -11.09 9.66
CA ALA A 83 -4.59 -11.23 10.28
C ALA A 83 -4.07 -12.68 10.15
N ASP A 84 -2.91 -12.84 9.52
CA ASP A 84 -2.17 -14.10 9.47
C ASP A 84 -0.78 -13.90 10.08
N MET A 85 -0.58 -14.45 11.28
CA MET A 85 0.70 -14.40 12.01
C MET A 85 1.53 -15.68 11.85
N LYS A 86 1.08 -16.62 11.02
CA LYS A 86 1.74 -17.93 10.83
C LYS A 86 2.44 -18.03 9.48
N THR A 87 1.87 -17.41 8.45
CA THR A 87 2.38 -17.50 7.08
C THR A 87 3.34 -16.35 6.77
N ILE A 88 4.49 -16.68 6.20
CA ILE A 88 5.35 -15.71 5.52
C ILE A 88 5.04 -15.78 4.03
N HIS A 89 4.36 -14.77 3.50
CA HIS A 89 4.05 -14.67 2.09
C HIS A 89 5.30 -14.28 1.30
N ARG A 90 5.74 -15.14 0.38
CA ARG A 90 6.84 -14.84 -0.54
C ARG A 90 6.24 -14.28 -1.82
N LEU A 91 6.43 -12.98 -2.03
CA LEU A 91 6.00 -12.27 -3.24
C LEU A 91 7.22 -12.09 -4.15
N THR A 92 7.07 -12.47 -5.41
CA THR A 92 8.13 -12.42 -6.43
C THR A 92 7.56 -11.92 -7.73
#